data_AF-A0A954F6F2-F1
#
_entry.id   AF-A0A954F6F2-F1
#
_cell.length_a   1.000
_cell.length_b   1.000
_cell.length_c   1.000
_cell.angle_alpha   90.00
_cell.angle_beta   90.00
_cell.angle_gamma   90.00
#
_symmetry.space_group_name_H-M   'P 1'
#
loop_
_entity.id
_entity.type
_entity.pdbx_description
1 polymer ?
#
loop_
_entity_poly.entity_id
_entity_poly.type
_entity_poly.pdbx_seq_one_letter_code
_entity_poly.pdbx_strand_id
1 'polypeptide(L)'
;ELRLKRVAQDMERLEDVMGELRTRVRSLKIQAGKAERYVVAKQEWTTERTRHLKHKFFGLNGELERLRPELAQLETLCEGLRTERAAHDAEIHETEEARTRVVGELDRASSEAGRLEGEVRALEERRENLAARVAAWMNSSREEEERAEGLREQLARHRSELGIMVESTAGLEHQVQVAEADAARLGQEHNQLAQRYREARQAVETQNNVVLEALNRRSTASNRVQHLDESQEPAQARLDLASQRLEQCTQERESATRRVQELQADLERHGAACRAVEAECIALEERVRGEQEQCEDLKARGRELDVEIAGLVARRDSLLDLERQREELSGGTRRLLEEIDGGQGPCSAEGLMGVVADHLSIDTRLARALDVVLGERAATVVARDAHVARAVVDWAAENEIGQIPVVVPPGLGAPVCPSPSDYALFARYGNGVEGRLSDLVRCDPEMRALARALCCDVVVVTDGEKFAVLTDIQGMED
;
A
#
# COMPACT_ATOMS: atom_id res chain seq x y z
N GLU A 1 73.66 82.91 -177.71
CA GLU A 1 72.91 81.63 -177.66
C GLU A 1 72.23 81.30 -176.32
N LEU A 2 72.56 81.94 -175.19
CA LEU A 2 71.88 81.69 -173.90
C LEU A 2 70.47 82.33 -173.73
N ARG A 3 70.01 83.19 -174.65
CA ARG A 3 68.69 83.85 -174.53
C ARG A 3 67.52 83.08 -175.19
N LEU A 4 67.78 82.16 -176.12
CA LEU A 4 66.71 81.43 -176.83
C LEU A 4 66.16 80.20 -176.06
N LYS A 5 66.94 79.59 -175.16
CA LYS A 5 66.48 78.45 -174.34
C LYS A 5 65.50 78.85 -173.23
N ARG A 6 65.53 80.09 -172.72
CA ARG A 6 64.65 80.54 -171.63
C ARG A 6 63.20 80.72 -172.08
N VAL A 7 62.96 81.19 -173.31
CA VAL A 7 61.60 81.48 -173.79
C VAL A 7 60.80 80.20 -174.11
N ALA A 8 61.46 79.14 -174.58
CA ALA A 8 60.81 77.85 -174.80
C ALA A 8 60.32 77.22 -173.48
N GLN A 9 61.12 77.34 -172.42
CA GLN A 9 60.80 76.80 -171.10
C GLN A 9 59.64 77.53 -170.41
N ASP A 10 59.48 78.83 -170.68
CA ASP A 10 58.37 79.62 -170.13
C ASP A 10 57.02 79.33 -170.82
N MET A 11 57.01 78.97 -172.12
CA MET A 11 55.78 78.60 -172.84
C MET A 11 55.24 77.22 -172.44
N GLU A 12 56.13 76.23 -172.24
CA GLU A 12 55.76 74.90 -171.76
C GLU A 12 55.11 74.96 -170.36
N ARG A 13 55.59 75.88 -169.52
CA ARG A 13 55.02 76.14 -168.19
C ARG A 13 53.62 76.74 -168.22
N LEU A 14 53.30 77.53 -169.25
CA LEU A 14 51.99 78.18 -169.39
C LEU A 14 50.92 77.19 -169.88
N GLU A 15 51.30 76.25 -170.75
CA GLU A 15 50.43 75.15 -171.17
C GLU A 15 50.08 74.21 -170.01
N ASP A 16 51.04 73.88 -169.14
CA ASP A 16 50.80 73.08 -167.94
C ASP A 16 49.82 73.77 -166.98
N VAL A 17 49.98 75.07 -166.72
CA VAL A 17 49.08 75.84 -165.84
C VAL A 17 47.66 75.93 -166.42
N MET A 18 47.54 76.06 -167.75
CA MET A 18 46.25 76.03 -168.43
C MET A 18 45.57 74.65 -168.36
N GLY A 19 46.35 73.57 -168.42
CA GLY A 19 45.87 72.20 -168.19
C GLY A 19 45.34 71.98 -166.77
N GLU A 20 46.10 72.42 -165.75
CA GLU A 20 45.67 72.36 -164.35
C GLU A 20 44.39 73.16 -164.10
N LEU A 21 44.28 74.38 -164.64
CA LEU A 21 43.09 75.23 -164.48
C LEU A 21 41.84 74.59 -165.08
N ARG A 22 41.92 73.99 -166.28
CA ARG A 22 40.79 73.25 -166.87
C ARG A 22 40.38 72.05 -166.01
N THR A 23 41.35 71.38 -165.41
CA THR A 23 41.11 70.23 -164.53
C THR A 23 40.41 70.67 -163.23
N ARG A 24 40.83 71.81 -162.65
CA ARG A 24 40.17 72.43 -161.49
C ARG A 24 38.75 72.91 -161.79
N VAL A 25 38.50 73.51 -162.95
CA VAL A 25 37.14 73.93 -163.35
C VAL A 25 36.21 72.73 -163.52
N ARG A 26 36.68 71.64 -164.14
CA ARG A 26 35.88 70.41 -164.28
C ARG A 26 35.58 69.76 -162.92
N SER A 27 36.57 69.71 -162.03
CA SER A 27 36.42 69.28 -160.64
C SER A 27 35.37 70.12 -159.90
N LEU A 28 35.46 71.45 -159.96
CA LEU A 28 34.52 72.37 -159.32
C LEU A 28 33.09 72.22 -159.85
N LYS A 29 32.91 71.99 -161.16
CA LYS A 29 31.58 71.74 -161.74
C LYS A 29 30.95 70.44 -161.22
N ILE A 30 31.76 69.38 -161.04
CA ILE A 30 31.30 68.13 -160.43
C ILE A 30 30.98 68.33 -158.94
N GLN A 31 31.80 69.10 -158.22
CA GLN A 31 31.58 69.43 -156.82
C GLN A 31 30.30 70.27 -156.62
N ALA A 32 30.07 71.29 -157.45
CA ALA A 32 28.85 72.08 -157.46
C ALA A 32 27.61 71.22 -157.73
N GLY A 33 27.64 70.36 -158.75
CA GLY A 33 26.52 69.45 -159.05
C GLY A 33 26.30 68.35 -157.99
N LYS A 34 27.31 68.00 -157.20
CA LYS A 34 27.15 67.13 -156.01
C LYS A 34 26.55 67.92 -154.84
N ALA A 35 26.97 69.17 -154.63
CA ALA A 35 26.45 70.04 -153.58
C ALA A 35 24.98 70.39 -153.84
N GLU A 36 24.60 70.73 -155.08
CA GLU A 36 23.19 70.95 -155.47
C GLU A 36 22.34 69.71 -155.22
N ARG A 37 22.79 68.53 -155.68
CA ARG A 37 22.10 67.26 -155.40
C ARG A 37 22.01 66.95 -153.92
N TYR A 38 23.04 67.26 -153.13
CA TYR A 38 23.00 67.11 -151.67
C TYR A 38 22.00 68.08 -151.04
N VAL A 39 21.91 69.33 -151.48
CA VAL A 39 20.95 70.30 -150.97
C VAL A 39 19.52 69.84 -151.25
N VAL A 40 19.22 69.40 -152.48
CA VAL A 40 17.90 68.86 -152.84
C VAL A 40 17.60 67.59 -152.03
N ALA A 41 18.51 66.62 -152.00
CA ALA A 41 18.32 65.38 -151.23
C ALA A 41 18.19 65.63 -149.72
N LYS A 42 18.90 66.63 -149.18
CA LYS A 42 18.77 67.06 -147.78
C LYS A 42 17.42 67.70 -147.52
N GLN A 43 16.92 68.54 -148.43
CA GLN A 43 15.59 69.13 -148.33
C GLN A 43 14.52 68.02 -148.36
N GLU A 44 14.57 67.12 -149.36
CA GLU A 44 13.66 65.97 -149.47
C GLU A 44 13.70 65.08 -148.22
N TRP A 45 14.90 64.75 -147.73
CA TRP A 45 15.06 63.96 -146.51
C TRP A 45 14.49 64.69 -145.30
N THR A 46 14.71 66.01 -145.16
CA THR A 46 14.11 66.77 -144.05
C THR A 46 12.59 66.77 -144.12
N THR A 47 12.01 66.97 -145.30
CA THR A 47 10.55 66.96 -145.47
C THR A 47 9.94 65.59 -145.17
N GLU A 48 10.51 64.52 -145.72
CA GLU A 48 10.00 63.15 -145.48
C GLU A 48 10.23 62.69 -144.04
N ARG A 49 11.37 63.03 -143.43
CA ARG A 49 11.63 62.80 -142.01
C ARG A 49 10.59 63.52 -141.15
N THR A 50 10.32 64.80 -141.41
CA THR A 50 9.32 65.56 -140.67
C THR A 50 7.92 64.98 -140.86
N ARG A 51 7.58 64.52 -142.07
CA ARG A 51 6.30 63.85 -142.35
C ARG A 51 6.15 62.54 -141.58
N HIS A 52 7.16 61.68 -141.60
CA HIS A 52 7.19 60.42 -140.84
C HIS A 52 7.06 60.66 -139.32
N LEU A 53 7.81 61.63 -138.79
CA LEU A 53 7.73 61.99 -137.37
C LEU A 53 6.36 62.55 -136.99
N LYS A 54 5.74 63.38 -137.85
CA LYS A 54 4.36 63.87 -137.63
C LYS A 54 3.35 62.72 -137.64
N HIS A 55 3.47 61.77 -138.57
CA HIS A 55 2.58 60.62 -138.62
C HIS A 55 2.74 59.72 -137.38
N LYS A 56 3.98 59.40 -136.98
CA LYS A 56 4.27 58.67 -135.74
C LYS A 56 3.74 59.41 -134.50
N PHE A 57 3.95 60.72 -134.43
CA PHE A 57 3.45 61.54 -133.33
C PHE A 57 1.92 61.49 -133.29
N PHE A 58 1.23 61.62 -134.43
CA PHE A 58 -0.23 61.53 -134.49
C PHE A 58 -0.75 60.16 -134.05
N GLY A 59 -0.14 59.06 -134.52
CA GLY A 59 -0.50 57.70 -134.12
C GLY A 59 -0.31 57.47 -132.61
N LEU A 60 0.86 57.79 -132.08
CA LEU A 60 1.16 57.65 -130.66
C LEU A 60 0.26 58.55 -129.80
N ASN A 61 -0.04 59.77 -130.26
CA ASN A 61 -0.92 60.69 -129.54
C ASN A 61 -2.37 60.18 -129.57
N GLY A 62 -2.83 59.57 -130.66
CA GLY A 62 -4.15 58.92 -130.72
C GLY A 62 -4.25 57.71 -129.78
N GLU A 63 -3.21 56.88 -129.71
CA GLU A 63 -3.15 55.77 -128.74
C GLU A 63 -3.14 56.28 -127.29
N LEU A 64 -2.39 57.35 -127.03
CA LEU A 64 -2.29 57.97 -125.71
C LEU A 64 -3.63 58.60 -125.28
N GLU A 65 -4.31 59.32 -126.17
CA GLU A 65 -5.65 59.88 -125.93
C GLU A 65 -6.71 58.78 -125.73
N ARG A 66 -6.55 57.59 -126.34
CA ARG A 66 -7.43 56.44 -126.09
C ARG A 66 -7.13 55.77 -124.74
N LEU A 67 -5.86 55.58 -124.39
CA LEU A 67 -5.45 54.87 -123.17
C LEU A 67 -5.62 55.70 -121.89
N ARG A 68 -5.54 57.04 -121.98
CA ARG A 68 -5.75 57.95 -120.84
C ARG A 68 -7.09 57.73 -120.11
N PRO A 69 -8.26 57.75 -120.78
CA PRO A 69 -9.53 57.50 -120.11
C PRO A 69 -9.66 56.06 -119.60
N GLU A 70 -9.09 55.07 -120.30
CA GLU A 70 -9.08 53.66 -119.85
C GLU A 70 -8.28 53.50 -118.55
N LEU A 71 -7.10 54.14 -118.46
CA LEU A 71 -6.28 54.15 -117.24
C LEU A 71 -7.02 54.86 -116.10
N ALA A 72 -7.60 56.04 -116.36
CA ALA A 72 -8.36 56.78 -115.35
C ALA A 72 -9.56 55.98 -114.83
N GLN A 73 -10.28 55.27 -115.70
CA GLN A 73 -11.37 54.38 -115.30
C GLN A 73 -10.87 53.23 -114.43
N LEU A 74 -9.77 52.57 -114.81
CA LEU A 74 -9.18 51.49 -114.02
C LEU A 74 -8.63 51.97 -112.68
N GLU A 75 -8.06 53.17 -112.62
CA GLU A 75 -7.59 53.81 -111.38
C GLU A 75 -8.79 54.07 -110.45
N THR A 76 -9.88 54.65 -110.96
CA THR A 76 -11.10 54.86 -110.16
C THR A 76 -11.73 53.56 -109.69
N LEU A 77 -11.72 52.51 -110.52
CA LEU A 77 -12.22 51.18 -110.14
C LEU A 77 -11.33 50.56 -109.05
N CYS A 78 -10.01 50.62 -109.20
CA CYS A 78 -9.06 50.13 -108.20
C CYS A 78 -9.23 50.87 -106.87
N GLU A 79 -9.45 52.18 -106.91
CA GLU A 79 -9.68 52.99 -105.71
C GLU A 79 -11.01 52.61 -105.05
N GLY A 80 -12.09 52.45 -105.84
CA GLY A 80 -13.37 51.94 -105.34
C GLY A 80 -13.25 50.57 -104.66
N LEU A 81 -12.61 49.60 -105.31
CA LEU A 81 -12.39 48.26 -104.73
C LEU A 81 -11.51 48.30 -103.46
N ARG A 82 -10.54 49.22 -103.39
CA ARG A 82 -9.74 49.42 -102.17
C ARG A 82 -10.59 49.98 -101.03
N THR A 83 -11.50 50.91 -101.32
CA THR A 83 -12.41 51.45 -100.30
C THR A 83 -13.42 50.40 -99.83
N GLU A 84 -13.97 49.58 -100.73
CA GLU A 84 -14.87 48.48 -100.37
C GLU A 84 -14.17 47.41 -99.54
N ARG A 85 -12.94 47.03 -99.92
CA ARG A 85 -12.13 46.11 -99.12
C ARG A 85 -11.85 46.67 -97.73
N ALA A 86 -11.45 47.94 -97.62
CA ALA A 86 -11.20 48.57 -96.33
C ALA A 86 -12.46 48.63 -95.45
N ALA A 87 -13.64 48.85 -96.06
CA ALA A 87 -14.91 48.78 -95.35
C ALA A 87 -15.21 47.38 -94.83
N HIS A 88 -15.05 46.33 -95.66
CA HIS A 88 -15.24 44.95 -95.22
C HIS A 88 -14.21 44.50 -94.18
N ASP A 89 -12.94 44.90 -94.30
CA ASP A 89 -11.92 44.60 -93.30
C ASP A 89 -12.29 45.26 -91.94
N ALA A 90 -12.89 46.46 -91.95
CA ALA A 90 -13.41 47.10 -90.75
C ALA A 90 -14.65 46.38 -90.16
N GLU A 91 -15.59 45.94 -91.00
CA GLU A 91 -16.76 45.14 -90.57
C GLU A 91 -16.32 43.79 -89.98
N ILE A 92 -15.32 43.13 -90.55
CA ILE A 92 -14.75 41.89 -90.02
C ILE A 92 -14.15 42.15 -88.64
N HIS A 93 -13.36 43.22 -88.47
CA HIS A 93 -12.81 43.54 -87.16
C HIS A 93 -13.88 43.85 -86.12
N GLU A 94 -14.92 44.61 -86.47
CA GLU A 94 -16.03 44.90 -85.54
C GLU A 94 -16.79 43.64 -85.13
N THR A 95 -17.04 42.74 -86.09
CA THR A 95 -17.73 41.46 -85.80
C THR A 95 -16.86 40.49 -85.01
N GLU A 96 -15.55 40.46 -85.23
CA GLU A 96 -14.60 39.68 -84.43
C GLU A 96 -14.50 40.20 -82.99
N GLU A 97 -14.48 41.52 -82.80
CA GLU A 97 -14.55 42.14 -81.47
C GLU A 97 -15.87 41.82 -80.77
N ALA A 98 -17.01 41.91 -81.47
CA ALA A 98 -18.30 41.54 -80.91
C ALA A 98 -18.33 40.05 -80.51
N ARG A 99 -17.78 39.17 -81.37
CA ARG A 99 -17.68 37.73 -81.10
C ARG A 99 -16.82 37.45 -79.86
N THR A 100 -15.65 38.08 -79.74
CA THR A 100 -14.76 37.87 -78.59
C THR A 100 -15.40 38.36 -77.29
N ARG A 101 -16.15 39.47 -77.31
CA ARG A 101 -16.94 39.92 -76.15
C ARG A 101 -18.00 38.89 -75.74
N VAL A 102 -18.81 38.40 -76.70
CA VAL A 102 -19.87 37.41 -76.43
C VAL A 102 -19.28 36.09 -75.92
N VAL A 103 -18.17 35.61 -76.48
CA VAL A 103 -17.47 34.41 -75.98
C VAL A 103 -17.01 34.62 -74.54
N GLY A 104 -16.40 35.77 -74.23
CA GLY A 104 -15.99 36.09 -72.86
C GLY A 104 -17.16 36.19 -71.88
N GLU A 105 -18.34 36.68 -72.31
CA GLU A 105 -19.55 36.67 -71.49
C GLU A 105 -20.09 35.26 -71.27
N LEU A 106 -20.09 34.41 -72.30
CA LEU A 106 -20.50 33.01 -72.22
C LEU A 106 -19.59 32.21 -71.26
N ASP A 107 -18.28 32.40 -71.33
CA ASP A 107 -17.32 31.73 -70.44
C ASP A 107 -17.53 32.13 -68.98
N ARG A 108 -17.82 33.42 -68.72
CA ARG A 108 -18.16 33.91 -67.37
C ARG A 108 -19.45 33.31 -66.86
N ALA A 109 -20.51 33.33 -67.67
CA ALA A 109 -21.81 32.76 -67.31
C ALA A 109 -21.73 31.25 -67.08
N SER A 110 -20.96 30.52 -67.90
CA SER A 110 -20.74 29.08 -67.75
C SER A 110 -19.96 28.75 -66.48
N SER A 111 -18.94 29.55 -66.16
CA SER A 111 -18.17 29.41 -64.93
C SER A 111 -19.02 29.68 -63.69
N GLU A 112 -19.89 30.70 -63.74
CA GLU A 112 -20.82 31.02 -62.66
C GLU A 112 -21.89 29.94 -62.49
N ALA A 113 -22.45 29.42 -63.59
CA ALA A 113 -23.38 28.30 -63.57
C ALA A 113 -22.73 27.06 -62.93
N GLY A 114 -21.51 26.71 -63.33
CA GLY A 114 -20.77 25.59 -62.73
C GLY A 114 -20.48 25.78 -61.23
N ARG A 115 -20.15 27.01 -60.80
CA ARG A 115 -19.99 27.34 -59.37
C ARG A 115 -21.30 27.15 -58.61
N LEU A 116 -22.40 27.68 -59.13
CA LEU A 116 -23.72 27.57 -58.50
C LEU A 116 -24.22 26.12 -58.44
N GLU A 117 -23.99 25.32 -59.48
CA GLU A 117 -24.29 23.89 -59.46
C GLU A 117 -23.48 23.14 -58.39
N GLY A 118 -22.20 23.49 -58.23
CA GLY A 118 -21.37 22.95 -57.15
C GLY A 118 -21.91 23.32 -55.76
N GLU A 119 -22.33 24.57 -55.57
CA GLU A 119 -22.94 25.03 -54.32
C GLU A 119 -24.29 24.34 -54.04
N VAL A 120 -25.13 24.15 -55.06
CA VAL A 120 -26.39 23.42 -54.93
C VAL A 120 -26.14 21.98 -54.49
N ARG A 121 -25.22 21.26 -55.14
CA ARG A 121 -24.87 19.88 -54.73
C ARG A 121 -24.37 19.81 -53.30
N ALA A 122 -23.49 20.73 -52.90
CA ALA A 122 -22.98 20.78 -51.53
C ALA A 122 -24.10 21.06 -50.51
N LEU A 123 -25.07 21.92 -50.85
CA LEU A 123 -26.23 22.20 -50.00
C LEU A 123 -27.20 21.02 -49.94
N GLU A 124 -27.39 20.29 -51.04
CA GLU A 124 -28.21 19.07 -51.07
C GLU A 124 -27.63 17.97 -50.20
N GLU A 125 -26.32 17.69 -50.32
CA GLU A 125 -25.61 16.74 -49.45
C GLU A 125 -25.70 17.16 -47.98
N ARG A 126 -25.54 18.46 -47.69
CA ARG A 126 -25.69 18.98 -46.33
C ARG A 126 -27.11 18.81 -45.80
N ARG A 127 -28.13 19.04 -46.63
CA ARG A 127 -29.54 18.84 -46.29
C ARG A 127 -29.82 17.38 -45.97
N GLU A 128 -29.33 16.45 -46.79
CA GLU A 128 -29.51 15.01 -46.60
C GLU A 128 -28.83 14.53 -45.31
N ASN A 129 -27.59 14.97 -45.06
CA ASN A 129 -26.88 14.68 -43.81
C ASN A 129 -27.62 15.22 -42.58
N LEU A 130 -28.16 16.44 -42.65
CA LEU A 130 -28.95 17.01 -41.56
C LEU A 130 -30.27 16.25 -41.35
N ALA A 131 -30.95 15.86 -42.43
CA ALA A 131 -32.17 15.07 -42.35
C ALA A 131 -31.93 13.70 -41.71
N ALA A 132 -30.84 13.01 -42.08
CA ALA A 132 -30.43 11.75 -41.48
C ALA A 132 -30.13 11.90 -39.97
N ARG A 133 -29.45 12.98 -39.57
CA ARG A 133 -29.19 13.28 -38.15
C ARG A 133 -30.47 13.54 -37.36
N VAL A 134 -31.40 14.31 -37.94
CA VAL A 134 -32.71 14.58 -37.31
C VAL A 134 -33.49 13.27 -37.14
N ALA A 135 -33.51 12.40 -38.15
CA ALA A 135 -34.13 11.08 -38.05
C ALA A 135 -33.50 10.21 -36.94
N ALA A 136 -32.17 10.18 -36.86
CA ALA A 136 -31.47 9.46 -35.80
C ALA A 136 -31.81 10.00 -34.40
N TRP A 137 -31.86 11.32 -34.23
CA TRP A 137 -32.26 11.94 -32.96
C TRP A 137 -33.72 11.68 -32.60
N MET A 138 -34.64 11.66 -33.56
CA MET A 138 -36.04 11.30 -33.31
C MET A 138 -36.18 9.85 -32.86
N ASN A 139 -35.45 8.91 -33.48
CA ASN A 139 -35.45 7.52 -33.06
C ASN A 139 -34.87 7.35 -31.64
N SER A 140 -33.73 7.98 -31.37
CA SER A 140 -33.14 7.97 -30.04
C SER A 140 -34.08 8.57 -28.99
N SER A 141 -34.78 9.68 -29.29
CA SER A 141 -35.77 10.26 -28.38
C SER A 141 -36.92 9.31 -28.09
N ARG A 142 -37.42 8.57 -29.08
CA ARG A 142 -38.48 7.57 -28.87
C ARG A 142 -38.00 6.41 -28.00
N GLU A 143 -36.80 5.90 -28.25
CA GLU A 143 -36.21 4.84 -27.43
C GLU A 143 -36.00 5.26 -25.97
N GLU A 144 -35.57 6.51 -25.74
CA GLU A 144 -35.46 7.06 -24.37
C GLU A 144 -36.84 7.23 -23.72
N GLU A 145 -37.86 7.61 -24.49
CA GLU A 145 -39.23 7.76 -23.99
C GLU A 145 -39.84 6.40 -23.59
N GLU A 146 -39.69 5.37 -24.44
CA GLU A 146 -40.09 3.99 -24.12
C GLU A 146 -39.33 3.46 -22.88
N ARG A 147 -38.03 3.74 -22.76
CA ARG A 147 -37.24 3.38 -21.57
C ARG A 147 -37.74 4.10 -20.32
N ALA A 148 -38.07 5.37 -20.42
CA ALA A 148 -38.62 6.14 -19.31
C ALA A 148 -40.00 5.63 -18.87
N GLU A 149 -40.86 5.24 -19.81
CA GLU A 149 -42.15 4.60 -19.51
C GLU A 149 -41.95 3.24 -18.80
N GLY A 150 -41.07 2.38 -19.32
CA GLY A 150 -40.74 1.10 -18.69
C GLY A 150 -40.22 1.26 -17.25
N LEU A 151 -39.35 2.24 -17.01
CA LEU A 151 -38.87 2.57 -15.66
C LEU A 151 -39.99 3.10 -14.75
N ARG A 152 -40.93 3.90 -15.27
CA ARG A 152 -42.09 4.38 -14.49
C ARG A 152 -42.99 3.22 -14.08
N GLU A 153 -43.23 2.25 -14.96
CA GLU A 153 -44.01 1.06 -14.63
C GLU A 153 -43.32 0.21 -13.55
N GLN A 154 -42.02 -0.02 -13.68
CA GLN A 154 -41.24 -0.75 -12.67
C GLN A 154 -41.29 -0.06 -11.30
N LEU A 155 -41.12 1.27 -11.29
CA LEU A 155 -41.18 2.07 -10.07
C LEU A 155 -42.57 2.05 -9.43
N ALA A 156 -43.64 2.03 -10.24
CA ALA A 156 -45.01 1.85 -9.74
C ALA A 156 -45.21 0.46 -9.12
N ARG A 157 -44.70 -0.61 -9.75
CA ARG A 157 -44.74 -1.98 -9.21
C ARG A 157 -44.01 -2.07 -7.87
N HIS A 158 -42.77 -1.58 -7.80
CA HIS A 158 -42.00 -1.60 -6.55
C HIS A 158 -42.63 -0.76 -5.44
N ARG A 159 -43.27 0.38 -5.76
CA ARG A 159 -44.04 1.14 -4.77
C ARG A 159 -45.24 0.35 -4.24
N SER A 160 -45.94 -0.38 -5.11
CA SER A 160 -47.04 -1.25 -4.69
C SER A 160 -46.54 -2.39 -3.81
N GLU A 161 -45.46 -3.06 -4.20
CA GLU A 161 -44.83 -4.13 -3.42
C GLU A 161 -44.39 -3.62 -2.04
N LEU A 162 -43.75 -2.45 -2.00
CA LEU A 162 -43.35 -1.81 -0.74
C LEU A 162 -44.55 -1.50 0.14
N GLY A 163 -45.66 -1.00 -0.43
CA GLY A 163 -46.90 -0.76 0.32
C GLY A 163 -47.46 -2.02 0.97
N ILE A 164 -47.51 -3.13 0.22
CA ILE A 164 -47.96 -4.44 0.74
C ILE A 164 -47.03 -4.92 1.86
N MET A 165 -45.71 -4.77 1.69
CA MET A 165 -44.74 -5.19 2.70
C MET A 165 -44.86 -4.35 3.98
N VAL A 166 -45.07 -3.04 3.86
CA VAL A 166 -45.29 -2.14 5.02
C VAL A 166 -46.57 -2.50 5.77
N GLU A 167 -47.66 -2.78 5.08
CA GLU A 167 -48.92 -3.23 5.70
C GLU A 167 -48.74 -4.59 6.40
N SER A 168 -48.03 -5.52 5.76
CA SER A 168 -47.71 -6.83 6.33
C SER A 168 -46.86 -6.71 7.60
N THR A 169 -45.81 -5.88 7.58
CA THR A 169 -44.97 -5.64 8.76
C THR A 169 -45.76 -4.99 9.89
N ALA A 170 -46.60 -4.00 9.59
CA ALA A 170 -47.44 -3.37 10.61
C ALA A 170 -48.46 -4.36 11.22
N GLY A 171 -49.02 -5.25 10.39
CA GLY A 171 -49.90 -6.34 10.84
C GLY A 171 -49.18 -7.34 11.75
N LEU A 172 -47.95 -7.74 11.40
CA LEU A 172 -47.13 -8.63 12.23
C LEU A 172 -46.70 -7.97 13.54
N GLU A 173 -46.29 -6.70 13.52
CA GLU A 173 -45.96 -5.94 14.73
C GLU A 173 -47.16 -5.86 15.68
N HIS A 174 -48.36 -5.62 15.14
CA HIS A 174 -49.58 -5.63 15.94
C HIS A 174 -49.87 -7.02 16.54
N GLN A 175 -49.70 -8.10 15.77
CA GLN A 175 -49.86 -9.47 16.27
C GLN A 175 -48.86 -9.79 17.39
N VAL A 176 -47.61 -9.35 17.27
CA VAL A 176 -46.59 -9.50 18.32
C VAL A 176 -47.01 -8.76 19.59
N GLN A 177 -47.44 -7.50 19.48
CA GLN A 177 -47.92 -6.74 20.65
C GLN A 177 -49.10 -7.40 21.36
N VAL A 178 -50.06 -7.94 20.60
CA VAL A 178 -51.21 -8.67 21.15
C VAL A 178 -50.75 -9.95 21.85
N ALA A 179 -49.86 -10.72 21.23
CA ALA A 179 -49.32 -11.95 21.80
C ALA A 179 -48.51 -11.69 23.08
N GLU A 180 -47.70 -10.63 23.13
CA GLU A 180 -46.97 -10.21 24.32
C GLU A 180 -47.90 -9.81 25.47
N ALA A 181 -48.97 -9.04 25.16
CA ALA A 181 -49.97 -8.66 26.14
C ALA A 181 -50.73 -9.88 26.70
N ASP A 182 -51.10 -10.82 25.84
CA ASP A 182 -51.76 -12.07 26.25
C ASP A 182 -50.82 -12.96 27.08
N ALA A 183 -49.55 -13.08 26.71
CA ALA A 183 -48.54 -13.81 27.47
C ALA A 183 -48.33 -13.19 28.86
N ALA A 184 -48.28 -11.86 28.95
CA ALA A 184 -48.18 -11.15 30.22
C ALA A 184 -49.42 -11.39 31.10
N ARG A 185 -50.63 -11.35 30.52
CA ARG A 185 -51.88 -11.66 31.25
C ARG A 185 -51.87 -13.09 31.78
N LEU A 186 -51.56 -14.07 30.93
CA LEU A 186 -51.49 -15.49 31.31
C LEU A 186 -50.42 -15.73 32.39
N GLY A 187 -49.27 -15.04 32.31
CA GLY A 187 -48.24 -15.09 33.34
C GLY A 187 -48.75 -14.58 34.70
N GLN A 188 -49.51 -13.48 34.71
CA GLN A 188 -50.14 -12.97 35.93
C GLN A 188 -51.19 -13.93 36.49
N GLU A 189 -52.06 -14.48 35.64
CA GLU A 189 -53.06 -15.48 36.04
C GLU A 189 -52.40 -16.73 36.62
N HIS A 190 -51.34 -17.21 36.00
CA HIS A 190 -50.58 -18.36 36.49
C HIS A 190 -49.99 -18.10 37.88
N ASN A 191 -49.37 -16.93 38.08
CA ASN A 191 -48.83 -16.54 39.38
C ASN A 191 -49.91 -16.45 40.47
N GLN A 192 -51.08 -15.87 40.15
CA GLN A 192 -52.21 -15.82 41.07
C GLN A 192 -52.74 -17.21 41.40
N LEU A 193 -52.86 -18.09 40.40
CA LEU A 193 -53.31 -19.47 40.59
C LEU A 193 -52.32 -20.27 41.44
N ALA A 194 -51.02 -20.13 41.18
CA ALA A 194 -49.97 -20.76 41.96
C ALA A 194 -49.98 -20.28 43.42
N GLN A 195 -50.29 -19.00 43.66
CA GLN A 195 -50.46 -18.48 45.02
C GLN A 195 -51.71 -19.05 45.70
N ARG A 196 -52.87 -19.05 45.04
CA ARG A 196 -54.09 -19.67 45.56
C ARG A 196 -53.90 -21.16 45.86
N TYR A 197 -53.16 -21.88 45.01
CA TYR A 197 -52.84 -23.29 45.24
C TYR A 197 -52.00 -23.47 46.51
N ARG A 198 -50.97 -22.63 46.72
CA ARG A 198 -50.16 -22.65 47.95
C ARG A 198 -51.00 -22.37 49.20
N GLU A 199 -51.86 -21.35 49.14
CA GLU A 199 -52.77 -20.99 50.24
C GLU A 199 -53.76 -22.13 50.54
N ALA A 200 -54.38 -22.72 49.51
CA ALA A 200 -55.28 -23.86 49.66
C ALA A 200 -54.58 -25.09 50.25
N ARG A 201 -53.33 -25.36 49.83
CA ARG A 201 -52.53 -26.46 50.38
C ARG A 201 -52.22 -26.25 51.86
N GLN A 202 -51.82 -25.04 52.26
CA GLN A 202 -51.62 -24.69 53.67
C GLN A 202 -52.93 -24.79 54.46
N ALA A 203 -54.05 -24.36 53.90
CA ALA A 203 -55.37 -24.50 54.52
C ALA A 203 -55.74 -25.99 54.71
N VAL A 204 -55.45 -26.85 53.74
CA VAL A 204 -55.68 -28.30 53.87
C VAL A 204 -54.78 -28.90 54.94
N GLU A 205 -53.49 -28.55 54.98
CA GLU A 205 -52.57 -29.05 56.01
C GLU A 205 -52.99 -28.62 57.42
N THR A 206 -53.36 -27.36 57.60
CA THR A 206 -53.89 -26.86 58.88
C THR A 206 -55.21 -27.53 59.26
N GLN A 207 -56.14 -27.70 58.33
CA GLN A 207 -57.38 -28.41 58.58
C GLN A 207 -57.14 -29.88 58.95
N ASN A 208 -56.18 -30.54 58.30
CA ASN A 208 -55.81 -31.92 58.60
C ASN A 208 -55.24 -32.04 60.01
N ASN A 209 -54.42 -31.07 60.46
CA ASN A 209 -53.95 -30.99 61.84
C ASN A 209 -55.10 -30.78 62.83
N VAL A 210 -56.08 -29.92 62.51
CA VAL A 210 -57.28 -29.72 63.34
C VAL A 210 -58.11 -31.00 63.41
N VAL A 211 -58.27 -31.73 62.30
CA VAL A 211 -58.98 -33.01 62.26
C VAL A 211 -58.25 -34.05 63.11
N LEU A 212 -56.93 -34.19 62.97
CA LEU A 212 -56.13 -35.10 63.79
C LEU A 212 -56.23 -34.76 65.28
N GLU A 213 -56.20 -33.47 65.63
CA GLU A 213 -56.36 -33.02 67.01
C GLU A 213 -57.77 -33.31 67.54
N ALA A 214 -58.81 -33.06 66.74
CA ALA A 214 -60.19 -33.41 67.09
C ALA A 214 -60.38 -34.93 67.21
N LEU A 215 -59.72 -35.73 66.35
CA LEU A 215 -59.75 -37.19 66.41
C LEU A 215 -59.04 -37.70 67.66
N ASN A 216 -57.91 -37.10 68.04
CA ASN A 216 -57.21 -37.38 69.28
C ASN A 216 -58.02 -36.95 70.51
N ARG A 217 -58.66 -35.78 70.48
CA ARG A 217 -59.60 -35.33 71.54
C ARG A 217 -60.81 -36.24 71.65
N ARG A 218 -61.36 -36.70 70.53
CA ARG A 218 -62.45 -37.68 70.50
C ARG A 218 -61.98 -39.04 71.01
N SER A 219 -60.79 -39.50 70.61
CA SER A 219 -60.19 -40.76 71.06
C SER A 219 -59.91 -40.72 72.56
N THR A 220 -59.32 -39.63 73.07
CA THR A 220 -59.10 -39.43 74.51
C THR A 220 -60.39 -39.28 75.30
N ALA A 221 -61.38 -38.55 74.78
CA ALA A 221 -62.71 -38.47 75.40
C ALA A 221 -63.45 -39.81 75.38
N SER A 222 -63.37 -40.56 74.28
CA SER A 222 -63.94 -41.91 74.14
C SER A 222 -63.24 -42.88 75.08
N ASN A 223 -61.92 -42.84 75.18
CA ASN A 223 -61.14 -43.62 76.14
C ASN A 223 -61.47 -43.23 77.58
N ARG A 224 -61.85 -41.98 77.83
CA ARG A 224 -62.22 -41.49 79.17
C ARG A 224 -63.66 -41.85 79.54
N VAL A 225 -64.59 -41.81 78.59
CA VAL A 225 -65.96 -42.33 78.73
C VAL A 225 -65.90 -43.84 78.94
N GLN A 226 -65.15 -44.56 78.10
CA GLN A 226 -64.92 -45.99 78.24
C GLN A 226 -64.20 -46.33 79.55
N HIS A 227 -63.19 -45.56 79.99
CA HIS A 227 -62.53 -45.77 81.28
C HIS A 227 -63.46 -45.51 82.47
N LEU A 228 -64.38 -44.54 82.38
CA LEU A 228 -65.36 -44.25 83.42
C LEU A 228 -66.47 -45.33 83.47
N ASP A 229 -66.99 -45.75 82.32
CA ASP A 229 -67.97 -46.84 82.19
C ASP A 229 -67.35 -48.20 82.59
N GLU A 230 -66.09 -48.45 82.23
CA GLU A 230 -65.28 -49.60 82.64
C GLU A 230 -64.61 -49.41 84.01
N SER A 231 -64.94 -48.41 84.80
CA SER A 231 -64.43 -48.29 86.19
C SER A 231 -65.47 -48.58 87.26
N GLN A 232 -66.74 -48.74 86.88
CA GLN A 232 -67.84 -48.90 87.83
C GLN A 232 -68.15 -50.37 88.20
N GLU A 233 -68.24 -51.27 87.23
CA GLU A 233 -68.45 -52.72 87.47
C GLU A 233 -67.18 -53.57 87.76
N PRO A 234 -65.99 -53.24 87.22
CA PRO A 234 -64.83 -54.11 87.35
C PRO A 234 -63.95 -53.83 88.58
N ALA A 235 -64.46 -53.18 89.62
CA ALA A 235 -63.88 -53.34 90.98
C ALA A 235 -64.15 -54.76 91.53
N GLN A 236 -65.22 -55.43 91.06
CA GLN A 236 -65.66 -56.71 91.62
C GLN A 236 -65.29 -57.94 90.76
N ALA A 237 -65.13 -57.79 89.44
CA ALA A 237 -64.89 -58.92 88.52
C ALA A 237 -63.44 -59.04 88.01
N ARG A 238 -62.55 -58.07 88.34
CA ARG A 238 -61.14 -58.01 87.90
C ARG A 238 -60.18 -59.00 88.58
N LEU A 239 -60.62 -59.77 89.57
CA LEU A 239 -59.81 -60.80 90.24
C LEU A 239 -59.73 -62.11 89.42
N ASP A 240 -60.81 -62.49 88.73
CA ASP A 240 -60.97 -63.88 88.26
C ASP A 240 -60.78 -64.08 86.75
N LEU A 241 -60.86 -63.00 85.95
CA LEU A 241 -60.62 -63.07 84.50
C LEU A 241 -59.18 -62.68 84.09
N ALA A 242 -58.40 -62.15 85.04
CA ALA A 242 -57.02 -61.69 84.86
C ALA A 242 -56.00 -62.84 84.68
N SER A 243 -56.37 -64.08 85.00
CA SER A 243 -55.49 -65.26 84.98
C SER A 243 -55.46 -66.01 83.65
N GLN A 244 -56.49 -65.93 82.80
CA GLN A 244 -56.56 -66.71 81.53
C GLN A 244 -56.31 -65.91 80.24
N ARG A 245 -56.41 -64.56 80.26
CA ARG A 245 -56.08 -63.71 79.09
C ARG A 245 -54.68 -63.08 79.14
N LEU A 246 -53.98 -63.21 80.28
CA LEU A 246 -52.62 -62.72 80.46
C LEU A 246 -51.58 -63.51 79.65
N GLU A 247 -51.82 -64.79 79.34
CA GLU A 247 -50.87 -65.65 78.60
C GLU A 247 -50.87 -65.45 77.07
N GLN A 248 -51.99 -65.09 76.44
CA GLN A 248 -52.04 -64.89 74.98
C GLN A 248 -51.64 -63.46 74.56
N CYS A 249 -52.04 -62.44 75.32
CA CYS A 249 -51.72 -61.05 74.97
C CYS A 249 -50.31 -60.60 75.40
N THR A 250 -49.60 -61.35 76.27
CA THR A 250 -48.20 -61.05 76.63
C THR A 250 -47.23 -61.36 75.48
N GLN A 251 -47.45 -62.44 74.73
CA GLN A 251 -46.59 -62.82 73.59
C GLN A 251 -46.73 -61.88 72.38
N GLU A 252 -47.95 -61.41 72.07
CA GLU A 252 -48.18 -60.48 70.95
C GLU A 252 -47.82 -59.03 71.29
N ARG A 253 -47.99 -58.62 72.56
CA ARG A 253 -47.59 -57.29 73.04
C ARG A 253 -46.08 -57.15 73.17
N GLU A 254 -45.33 -58.18 73.60
CA GLU A 254 -43.87 -58.09 73.68
C GLU A 254 -43.19 -58.01 72.30
N SER A 255 -43.71 -58.70 71.29
CA SER A 255 -43.18 -58.63 69.92
C SER A 255 -43.50 -57.28 69.26
N ALA A 256 -44.72 -56.74 69.44
CA ALA A 256 -45.10 -55.43 68.91
C ALA A 256 -44.43 -54.27 69.67
N THR A 257 -44.24 -54.37 70.98
CA THR A 257 -43.58 -53.31 71.78
C THR A 257 -42.07 -53.29 71.54
N ARG A 258 -41.42 -54.44 71.34
CA ARG A 258 -40.03 -54.50 70.83
C ARG A 258 -39.93 -53.91 69.43
N ARG A 259 -40.87 -54.22 68.53
CA ARG A 259 -40.87 -53.68 67.16
C ARG A 259 -41.11 -52.17 67.12
N VAL A 260 -41.96 -51.64 67.98
CA VAL A 260 -42.22 -50.19 68.10
C VAL A 260 -41.06 -49.47 68.79
N GLN A 261 -40.42 -50.07 69.80
CA GLN A 261 -39.22 -49.49 70.42
C GLN A 261 -37.98 -49.57 69.50
N GLU A 262 -37.83 -50.63 68.70
CA GLU A 262 -36.84 -50.72 67.63
C GLU A 262 -37.10 -49.66 66.56
N LEU A 263 -38.34 -49.54 66.07
CA LEU A 263 -38.69 -48.55 65.05
C LEU A 263 -38.68 -47.10 65.58
N GLN A 264 -38.95 -46.86 66.85
CA GLN A 264 -38.82 -45.54 67.48
C GLN A 264 -37.35 -45.21 67.77
N ALA A 265 -36.54 -46.19 68.21
CA ALA A 265 -35.10 -46.02 68.32
C ALA A 265 -34.44 -45.84 66.95
N ASP A 266 -34.92 -46.51 65.90
CA ASP A 266 -34.47 -46.35 64.52
C ASP A 266 -34.97 -45.04 63.90
N LEU A 267 -36.18 -44.58 64.21
CA LEU A 267 -36.69 -43.27 63.77
C LEU A 267 -35.98 -42.12 64.50
N GLU A 268 -35.65 -42.28 65.78
CA GLU A 268 -34.80 -41.33 66.51
C GLU A 268 -33.35 -41.41 66.07
N ARG A 269 -32.81 -42.60 65.74
CA ARG A 269 -31.49 -42.77 65.12
C ARG A 269 -31.44 -42.15 63.73
N HIS A 270 -32.42 -42.40 62.88
CA HIS A 270 -32.49 -41.87 61.52
C HIS A 270 -32.90 -40.40 61.52
N GLY A 271 -33.68 -39.93 62.49
CA GLY A 271 -34.02 -38.52 62.66
C GLY A 271 -32.87 -37.72 63.26
N ALA A 272 -32.12 -38.28 64.20
CA ALA A 272 -30.86 -37.71 64.68
C ALA A 272 -29.76 -37.81 63.63
N ALA A 273 -29.71 -38.90 62.85
CA ALA A 273 -28.79 -39.04 61.72
C ALA A 273 -29.18 -38.11 60.56
N CYS A 274 -30.46 -37.91 60.25
CA CYS A 274 -30.89 -36.92 59.25
C CYS A 274 -30.63 -35.50 59.73
N ARG A 275 -30.88 -35.17 61.01
CA ARG A 275 -30.52 -33.85 61.54
C ARG A 275 -29.01 -33.65 61.66
N ALA A 276 -28.25 -34.71 61.95
CA ALA A 276 -26.79 -34.69 61.95
C ALA A 276 -26.25 -34.59 60.52
N VAL A 277 -26.86 -35.26 59.54
CA VAL A 277 -26.51 -35.20 58.11
C VAL A 277 -26.98 -33.89 57.50
N GLU A 278 -28.09 -33.29 57.94
CA GLU A 278 -28.53 -31.96 57.52
C GLU A 278 -27.65 -30.88 58.14
N ALA A 279 -27.30 -31.01 59.42
CA ALA A 279 -26.33 -30.13 60.06
C ALA A 279 -24.92 -30.31 59.49
N GLU A 280 -24.52 -31.54 59.14
CA GLU A 280 -23.28 -31.84 58.42
C GLU A 280 -23.35 -31.34 56.98
N CYS A 281 -24.49 -31.42 56.29
CA CYS A 281 -24.67 -30.89 54.94
C CYS A 281 -24.61 -29.37 54.95
N ILE A 282 -25.26 -28.70 55.91
CA ILE A 282 -25.15 -27.24 56.06
C ILE A 282 -23.73 -26.87 56.45
N ALA A 283 -23.11 -27.56 57.43
CA ALA A 283 -21.71 -27.32 57.79
C ALA A 283 -20.73 -27.66 56.66
N LEU A 284 -21.04 -28.65 55.81
CA LEU A 284 -20.30 -29.02 54.62
C LEU A 284 -20.55 -28.02 53.49
N GLU A 285 -21.72 -27.42 53.36
CA GLU A 285 -22.01 -26.36 52.40
C GLU A 285 -21.34 -25.05 52.81
N GLU A 286 -21.32 -24.73 54.11
CA GLU A 286 -20.57 -23.59 54.63
C GLU A 286 -19.06 -23.83 54.55
N ARG A 287 -18.60 -25.05 54.82
CA ARG A 287 -17.20 -25.45 54.57
C ARG A 287 -16.90 -25.49 53.08
N VAL A 288 -17.76 -25.96 52.20
CA VAL A 288 -17.54 -25.99 50.75
C VAL A 288 -17.50 -24.57 50.21
N ARG A 289 -18.36 -23.66 50.71
CA ARG A 289 -18.31 -22.24 50.36
C ARG A 289 -17.04 -21.58 50.89
N GLY A 290 -16.66 -21.83 52.15
CA GLY A 290 -15.42 -21.31 52.72
C GLY A 290 -14.15 -21.89 52.08
N GLU A 291 -14.16 -23.17 51.73
CA GLU A 291 -13.09 -23.86 51.00
C GLU A 291 -13.09 -23.46 49.53
N GLN A 292 -14.22 -23.10 48.92
CA GLN A 292 -14.30 -22.53 47.57
C GLN A 292 -13.74 -21.10 47.56
N GLU A 293 -14.08 -20.27 48.55
CA GLU A 293 -13.48 -18.96 48.75
C GLU A 293 -11.98 -19.07 49.02
N GLN A 294 -11.56 -20.00 49.88
CA GLN A 294 -10.13 -20.31 50.09
C GLN A 294 -9.47 -20.90 48.85
N CYS A 295 -10.17 -21.69 48.03
CA CYS A 295 -9.63 -22.24 46.78
C CYS A 295 -9.50 -21.16 45.71
N GLU A 296 -10.43 -20.22 45.63
CA GLU A 296 -10.32 -19.02 44.78
C GLU A 296 -9.16 -18.13 45.24
N ASP A 297 -9.05 -17.86 46.54
CA ASP A 297 -7.92 -17.11 47.13
C ASP A 297 -6.58 -17.83 46.94
N LEU A 298 -6.52 -19.14 47.13
CA LEU A 298 -5.33 -19.96 46.90
C LEU A 298 -5.00 -20.12 45.41
N LYS A 299 -5.99 -20.08 44.51
CA LYS A 299 -5.74 -20.02 43.06
C LYS A 299 -5.25 -18.64 42.64
N ALA A 300 -5.76 -17.57 43.24
CA ALA A 300 -5.25 -16.22 43.03
C ALA A 300 -3.80 -16.10 43.53
N ARG A 301 -3.52 -16.59 44.75
CA ARG A 301 -2.15 -16.71 45.29
C ARG A 301 -1.28 -17.65 44.49
N GLY A 302 -1.83 -18.76 43.99
CA GLY A 302 -1.12 -19.69 43.11
C GLY A 302 -0.69 -19.02 41.81
N ARG A 303 -1.57 -18.20 41.21
CA ARG A 303 -1.22 -17.40 40.01
C ARG A 303 -0.20 -16.31 40.33
N GLU A 304 -0.28 -15.65 41.48
CA GLU A 304 0.74 -14.69 41.92
C GLU A 304 2.09 -15.38 42.13
N LEU A 305 2.11 -16.54 42.79
CA LEU A 305 3.30 -17.34 43.02
C LEU A 305 3.86 -17.94 41.72
N ASP A 306 3.02 -18.34 40.76
CA ASP A 306 3.48 -18.83 39.46
C ASP A 306 4.16 -17.71 38.65
N VAL A 307 3.65 -16.48 38.74
CA VAL A 307 4.30 -15.29 38.17
C VAL A 307 5.62 -14.99 38.88
N GLU A 308 5.66 -15.12 40.21
CA GLU A 308 6.87 -14.92 41.00
C GLU A 308 7.93 -16.01 40.71
N ILE A 309 7.53 -17.28 40.60
CA ILE A 309 8.39 -18.41 40.23
C ILE A 309 8.93 -18.22 38.81
N ALA A 310 8.09 -17.82 37.84
CA ALA A 310 8.54 -17.51 36.50
C ALA A 310 9.57 -16.36 36.49
N GLY A 311 9.35 -15.33 37.32
CA GLY A 311 10.30 -14.25 37.53
C GLY A 311 11.63 -14.71 38.15
N LEU A 312 11.58 -15.56 39.17
CA LEU A 312 12.78 -16.10 39.84
C LEU A 312 13.55 -17.08 38.96
N VAL A 313 12.87 -17.89 38.15
CA VAL A 313 13.50 -18.78 37.16
C VAL A 313 14.22 -17.96 36.10
N ALA A 314 13.58 -16.92 35.55
CA ALA A 314 14.23 -16.02 34.60
C ALA A 314 15.43 -15.27 35.23
N ARG A 315 15.32 -14.87 36.50
CA ARG A 315 16.43 -14.26 37.27
C ARG A 315 17.59 -15.23 37.45
N ARG A 316 17.32 -16.48 37.82
CA ARG A 316 18.33 -17.54 37.98
C ARG A 316 19.04 -17.80 36.66
N ASP A 317 18.29 -17.96 35.57
CA ASP A 317 18.86 -18.28 34.27
C ASP A 317 19.74 -17.11 33.75
N SER A 318 19.32 -15.87 33.98
CA SER A 318 20.14 -14.68 33.74
C SER A 318 21.45 -14.67 34.54
N LEU A 319 21.42 -15.06 35.81
CA LEU A 319 22.63 -15.10 36.66
C LEU A 319 23.57 -16.24 36.24
N LEU A 320 23.02 -17.41 35.89
CA LEU A 320 23.79 -18.53 35.35
C LEU A 320 24.43 -18.20 34.00
N ASP A 321 23.77 -17.42 33.16
CA ASP A 321 24.33 -16.97 31.90
C ASP A 321 25.47 -15.95 32.11
N LEU A 322 25.34 -15.04 33.09
CA LEU A 322 26.44 -14.14 33.51
C LEU A 322 27.65 -14.92 34.05
N GLU A 323 27.42 -15.93 34.89
CA GLU A 323 28.48 -16.81 35.42
C GLU A 323 29.20 -17.56 34.29
N ARG A 324 28.45 -18.12 33.34
CA ARG A 324 29.02 -18.84 32.18
C ARG A 324 29.82 -17.95 31.24
N GLN A 325 29.40 -16.70 31.07
CA GLN A 325 30.10 -15.74 30.21
C GLN A 325 31.35 -15.16 30.89
N ARG A 326 31.55 -15.42 32.20
CA ARG A 326 32.73 -14.99 32.97
C ARG A 326 33.04 -13.49 32.79
N GLU A 327 32.01 -12.66 32.60
CA GLU A 327 32.14 -11.24 32.20
C GLU A 327 32.85 -10.39 33.26
N GLU A 328 32.77 -10.78 34.53
CA GLU A 328 33.39 -10.09 35.66
C GLU A 328 34.88 -10.45 35.87
N LEU A 329 35.39 -11.45 35.15
CA LEU A 329 36.82 -11.79 35.18
C LEU A 329 37.61 -10.84 34.27
N SER A 330 38.83 -10.48 34.70
CA SER A 330 39.74 -9.70 33.85
C SER A 330 39.96 -10.42 32.51
N GLY A 331 40.08 -9.67 31.40
CA GLY A 331 40.18 -10.24 30.06
C GLY A 331 41.30 -11.26 29.90
N GLY A 332 42.39 -11.13 30.68
CA GLY A 332 43.48 -12.09 30.72
C GLY A 332 43.13 -13.40 31.44
N THR A 333 42.50 -13.32 32.61
CA THR A 333 42.01 -14.49 33.36
C THR A 333 40.94 -15.26 32.59
N ARG A 334 39.98 -14.56 31.96
CA ARG A 334 38.93 -15.18 31.15
C ARG A 334 39.51 -15.97 29.97
N ARG A 335 40.46 -15.36 29.25
CA ARG A 335 41.12 -15.98 28.10
C ARG A 335 41.97 -17.19 28.50
N LEU A 336 42.68 -17.12 29.63
CA LEU A 336 43.40 -18.27 30.19
C LEU A 336 42.47 -19.46 30.42
N LEU A 337 41.33 -19.25 31.09
CA LEU A 337 40.39 -20.32 31.38
C LEU A 337 39.67 -20.85 30.12
N GLU A 338 39.32 -19.98 29.16
CA GLU A 338 38.75 -20.39 27.86
C GLU A 338 39.71 -21.26 27.04
N GLU A 339 41.01 -20.90 26.97
CA GLU A 339 42.02 -21.67 26.23
C GLU A 339 42.34 -23.01 26.90
N ILE A 340 42.23 -23.10 28.23
CA ILE A 340 42.39 -24.35 28.99
C ILE A 340 41.17 -25.25 28.85
N ASP A 341 39.96 -24.70 28.93
CA ASP A 341 38.71 -25.42 28.65
C ASP A 341 38.70 -25.95 27.20
N GLY A 342 39.31 -25.21 26.26
CA GLY A 342 39.55 -25.61 24.87
C GLY A 342 40.74 -26.54 24.62
N GLY A 343 41.53 -26.87 25.64
CA GLY A 343 42.67 -27.80 25.58
C GLY A 343 43.96 -27.24 24.97
N GLN A 344 44.05 -25.93 24.73
CA GLN A 344 45.20 -25.22 24.12
C GLN A 344 45.99 -24.36 25.12
N GLY A 345 45.58 -24.37 26.39
CA GLY A 345 46.20 -23.58 27.45
C GLY A 345 47.57 -24.10 27.95
N PRO A 346 48.23 -23.33 28.84
CA PRO A 346 49.58 -23.63 29.33
C PRO A 346 49.69 -24.83 30.27
N CYS A 347 48.56 -25.39 30.71
CA CYS A 347 48.49 -26.54 31.60
C CYS A 347 47.19 -27.32 31.36
N SER A 348 47.09 -28.53 31.91
CA SER A 348 45.86 -29.32 31.88
C SER A 348 44.78 -28.70 32.78
N ALA A 349 43.51 -28.94 32.48
CA ALA A 349 42.38 -28.47 33.29
C ALA A 349 42.49 -28.91 34.77
N GLU A 350 43.17 -30.02 35.07
CA GLU A 350 43.42 -30.46 36.45
C GLU A 350 44.49 -29.63 37.18
N GLY A 351 45.41 -28.98 36.46
CA GLY A 351 46.50 -28.18 37.05
C GLY A 351 46.02 -26.86 37.66
N LEU A 352 44.86 -26.37 37.25
CA LEU A 352 44.21 -25.18 37.78
C LEU A 352 42.99 -25.56 38.59
N MET A 353 42.90 -25.02 39.80
CA MET A 353 41.84 -25.34 40.73
C MET A 353 40.62 -24.42 40.55
N GLY A 354 40.66 -23.45 39.64
CA GLY A 354 39.61 -22.43 39.44
C GLY A 354 40.08 -21.05 39.90
N VAL A 355 39.13 -20.15 40.19
CA VAL A 355 39.43 -18.86 40.84
C VAL A 355 39.24 -18.96 42.34
N VAL A 356 39.84 -18.05 43.11
CA VAL A 356 39.74 -18.03 44.57
C VAL A 356 38.28 -18.02 45.06
N ALA A 357 37.39 -17.27 44.37
CA ALA A 357 35.96 -17.20 44.70
C ALA A 357 35.27 -18.57 44.72
N ASP A 358 35.64 -19.49 43.83
CA ASP A 358 35.02 -20.82 43.71
C ASP A 358 35.24 -21.70 44.95
N HIS A 359 36.28 -21.40 45.74
CA HIS A 359 36.70 -22.19 46.90
C HIS A 359 36.22 -21.64 48.24
N LEU A 360 35.55 -20.49 48.25
CA LEU A 360 35.14 -19.78 49.46
C LEU A 360 33.61 -19.70 49.50
N SER A 361 33.00 -20.31 50.51
CA SER A 361 31.56 -20.26 50.76
C SER A 361 31.29 -19.58 52.10
N ILE A 362 30.38 -18.60 52.13
CA ILE A 362 29.99 -17.89 53.35
C ILE A 362 28.46 -17.76 53.42
N ASP A 363 27.93 -17.50 54.61
CA ASP A 363 26.52 -17.14 54.79
C ASP A 363 26.18 -15.91 53.93
N THR A 364 25.02 -15.95 53.26
CA THR A 364 24.56 -14.90 52.33
C THR A 364 24.46 -13.53 52.99
N ARG A 365 24.17 -13.47 54.31
CA ARG A 365 24.19 -12.22 55.09
C ARG A 365 25.55 -11.52 55.05
N LEU A 366 26.62 -12.29 54.97
CA LEU A 366 28.00 -11.83 55.07
C LEU A 366 28.71 -11.79 53.71
N ALA A 367 28.04 -12.19 52.63
CA ALA A 367 28.61 -12.21 51.28
C ALA A 367 29.22 -10.86 50.88
N ARG A 368 28.54 -9.75 51.18
CA ARG A 368 29.05 -8.40 50.90
C ARG A 368 30.32 -8.07 51.69
N ALA A 369 30.45 -8.56 52.91
CA ALA A 369 31.67 -8.35 53.71
C ALA A 369 32.84 -9.14 53.11
N LEU A 370 32.60 -10.37 52.64
CA LEU A 370 33.62 -11.16 51.95
C LEU A 370 34.05 -10.52 50.61
N ASP A 371 33.10 -10.02 49.83
CA ASP A 371 33.35 -9.36 48.54
C ASP A 371 34.19 -8.09 48.70
N VAL A 372 33.91 -7.27 49.71
CA VAL A 372 34.72 -6.07 50.02
C VAL A 372 36.17 -6.42 50.40
N VAL A 373 36.39 -7.56 51.08
CA VAL A 373 37.72 -7.98 51.54
C VAL A 373 38.54 -8.61 50.42
N LEU A 374 37.90 -9.45 49.60
CA LEU A 374 38.57 -10.12 48.49
C LEU A 374 38.75 -9.16 47.31
N GLY A 375 37.73 -8.38 46.96
CA GLY A 375 37.74 -7.50 45.80
C GLY A 375 38.25 -8.22 44.55
N GLU A 376 39.20 -7.60 43.83
CA GLU A 376 39.85 -8.20 42.66
C GLU A 376 40.60 -9.53 42.95
N ARG A 377 40.97 -9.79 44.22
CA ARG A 377 41.62 -11.06 44.61
C ARG A 377 40.66 -12.26 44.50
N ALA A 378 39.34 -12.03 44.51
CA ALA A 378 38.35 -13.09 44.30
C ALA A 378 38.52 -13.74 42.91
N ALA A 379 38.87 -12.94 41.90
CA ALA A 379 39.11 -13.38 40.53
C ALA A 379 40.55 -13.92 40.28
N THR A 380 41.35 -14.09 41.34
CA THR A 380 42.71 -14.63 41.24
C THR A 380 42.68 -16.11 40.94
N VAL A 381 43.53 -16.54 40.02
CA VAL A 381 43.58 -17.93 39.56
C VAL A 381 44.38 -18.78 40.55
N VAL A 382 43.84 -19.93 40.94
CA VAL A 382 44.49 -20.87 41.86
C VAL A 382 45.19 -21.96 41.08
N ALA A 383 46.52 -21.98 41.11
CA ALA A 383 47.34 -23.03 40.54
C ALA A 383 47.67 -24.10 41.58
N ARG A 384 47.68 -25.38 41.17
CA ARG A 384 47.95 -26.53 42.04
C ARG A 384 49.36 -26.48 42.65
N ASP A 385 50.35 -26.02 41.90
CA ASP A 385 51.74 -25.94 42.34
C ASP A 385 52.50 -24.75 41.69
N ALA A 386 53.71 -24.49 42.17
CA ALA A 386 54.57 -23.40 41.68
C ALA A 386 55.01 -23.58 40.21
N HIS A 387 55.01 -24.82 39.70
CA HIS A 387 55.36 -25.11 38.31
C HIS A 387 54.23 -24.68 37.38
N VAL A 388 52.98 -25.01 37.72
CA VAL A 388 51.78 -24.57 36.99
C VAL A 388 51.65 -23.06 37.06
N ALA A 389 51.87 -22.44 38.23
CA ALA A 389 51.84 -20.99 38.34
C ALA A 389 52.87 -20.31 37.43
N ARG A 390 54.08 -20.88 37.32
CA ARG A 390 55.11 -20.36 36.43
C ARG A 390 54.73 -20.53 34.96
N ALA A 391 54.18 -21.68 34.58
CA ALA A 391 53.71 -21.93 33.22
C ALA A 391 52.61 -20.94 32.79
N VAL A 392 51.68 -20.62 33.70
CA VAL A 392 50.64 -19.61 33.45
C VAL A 392 51.24 -18.21 33.24
N VAL A 393 52.23 -17.82 34.07
CA VAL A 393 52.89 -16.51 33.96
C VAL A 393 53.72 -16.40 32.68
N ASP A 394 54.50 -17.42 32.34
CA ASP A 394 55.33 -17.42 31.13
C ASP A 394 54.44 -17.42 29.87
N TRP A 395 53.34 -18.18 29.84
CA TRP A 395 52.36 -18.16 28.74
C TRP A 395 51.64 -16.82 28.59
N ALA A 396 51.27 -16.18 29.70
CA ALA A 396 50.64 -14.85 29.66
C ALA A 396 51.61 -13.79 29.09
N ALA A 397 52.92 -13.92 29.38
CA ALA A 397 53.97 -13.05 28.84
C ALA A 397 54.24 -13.30 27.34
N GLU A 398 54.25 -14.55 26.90
CA GLU A 398 54.46 -14.91 25.48
C GLU A 398 53.30 -14.45 24.57
N ASN A 399 52.06 -14.46 25.08
CA ASN A 399 50.86 -14.18 24.29
C ASN A 399 50.28 -12.77 24.49
N GLU A 400 50.97 -11.89 25.23
CA GLU A 400 50.55 -10.51 25.52
C GLU A 400 49.13 -10.40 26.13
N ILE A 401 48.75 -11.36 27.00
CA ILE A 401 47.37 -11.54 27.51
C ILE A 401 47.03 -10.57 28.67
N GLY A 402 47.99 -9.74 29.09
CA GLY A 402 47.84 -8.78 30.18
C GLY A 402 48.22 -9.34 31.54
N GLN A 403 47.81 -8.68 32.61
CA GLN A 403 48.10 -9.10 33.98
C GLN A 403 47.12 -10.21 34.41
N ILE A 404 47.64 -11.38 34.75
CA ILE A 404 46.87 -12.49 35.33
C ILE A 404 47.36 -12.71 36.77
N PRO A 405 46.54 -12.43 37.78
CA PRO A 405 46.89 -12.76 39.16
C PRO A 405 46.79 -14.28 39.37
N VAL A 406 47.86 -14.89 39.88
CA VAL A 406 47.96 -16.33 40.15
C VAL A 406 48.45 -16.58 41.58
N VAL A 407 47.85 -17.56 42.25
CA VAL A 407 48.19 -17.97 43.62
C VAL A 407 48.36 -19.48 43.69
N VAL A 408 49.27 -19.95 44.54
CA VAL A 408 49.51 -21.37 44.84
C VAL A 408 49.26 -21.63 46.32
N PRO A 409 48.33 -22.52 46.71
CA PRO A 409 48.16 -22.95 48.10
C PRO A 409 49.44 -23.65 48.60
N PRO A 410 49.99 -23.34 49.79
CA PRO A 410 49.40 -22.61 50.91
C PRO A 410 49.59 -21.08 50.91
N GLY A 411 50.10 -20.48 49.83
CA GLY A 411 50.40 -19.05 49.73
C GLY A 411 51.87 -18.75 50.03
N LEU A 412 52.69 -18.58 49.00
CA LEU A 412 54.07 -18.11 49.13
C LEU A 412 54.08 -16.73 49.81
N GLY A 413 54.68 -16.63 51.00
CA GLY A 413 54.80 -15.37 51.74
C GLY A 413 53.54 -14.90 52.46
N ALA A 414 52.60 -15.81 52.78
CA ALA A 414 51.41 -15.47 53.53
C ALA A 414 51.75 -14.72 54.84
N PRO A 415 51.08 -13.59 55.14
CA PRO A 415 51.32 -12.86 56.38
C PRO A 415 51.06 -13.77 57.58
N VAL A 416 51.87 -13.62 58.63
CA VAL A 416 51.62 -14.31 59.90
C VAL A 416 50.36 -13.68 60.50
N CYS A 417 49.25 -14.39 60.36
CA CYS A 417 47.98 -13.94 60.92
C CYS A 417 48.12 -13.72 62.42
N PRO A 418 47.55 -12.62 62.97
CA PRO A 418 47.64 -12.31 64.39
C PRO A 418 47.06 -13.44 65.24
N SER A 419 47.69 -13.65 66.41
CA SER A 419 47.41 -14.79 67.27
C SER A 419 45.93 -14.80 67.71
N PRO A 420 45.32 -15.97 67.99
CA PRO A 420 43.95 -16.04 68.51
C PRO A 420 43.76 -15.22 69.80
N SER A 421 44.83 -15.02 70.56
CA SER A 421 44.90 -14.23 71.79
C SER A 421 44.57 -12.76 71.60
N ASP A 422 44.92 -12.17 70.45
CA ASP A 422 44.59 -10.77 70.13
C ASP A 422 43.08 -10.58 69.89
N TYR A 423 42.36 -11.68 69.67
CA TYR A 423 40.90 -11.67 69.52
C TYR A 423 40.12 -11.66 70.83
N ALA A 424 40.75 -12.11 71.93
CA ALA A 424 40.12 -12.07 73.25
C ALA A 424 39.79 -10.63 73.70
N LEU A 425 40.45 -9.63 73.11
CA LEU A 425 40.16 -8.21 73.30
C LEU A 425 38.80 -7.81 72.70
N PHE A 426 38.42 -8.35 71.55
CA PHE A 426 37.13 -8.05 70.90
C PHE A 426 35.94 -8.79 71.52
N ALA A 427 36.18 -9.95 72.15
CA ALA A 427 35.18 -10.68 72.92
C ALA A 427 34.63 -9.88 74.12
N ARG A 428 35.34 -8.83 74.59
CA ARG A 428 34.91 -7.96 75.69
C ARG A 428 33.80 -6.97 75.33
N TYR A 429 33.54 -6.72 74.05
CA TYR A 429 32.59 -5.69 73.60
C TYR A 429 31.14 -6.18 73.37
N GLY A 430 30.85 -7.46 73.63
CA GLY A 430 29.49 -7.99 73.78
C GLY A 430 28.62 -8.06 72.50
N ASN A 431 27.83 -9.13 72.37
CA ASN A 431 26.70 -9.43 71.47
C ASN A 431 26.63 -8.85 70.02
N GLY A 432 27.70 -8.28 69.47
CA GLY A 432 27.68 -7.58 68.18
C GLY A 432 28.90 -7.81 67.28
N VAL A 433 29.84 -8.67 67.69
CA VAL A 433 30.93 -9.16 66.83
C VAL A 433 30.57 -10.59 66.44
N GLU A 434 30.45 -10.87 65.14
CA GLU A 434 30.09 -12.22 64.67
C GLU A 434 31.30 -13.17 64.65
N GLY A 435 32.51 -12.66 64.37
CA GLY A 435 33.73 -13.47 64.34
C GLY A 435 34.76 -12.97 63.33
N ARG A 436 35.89 -13.68 63.23
CA ARG A 436 36.89 -13.42 62.18
C ARG A 436 36.30 -13.88 60.86
N LEU A 437 36.49 -13.10 59.80
CA LEU A 437 35.99 -13.49 58.48
C LEU A 437 36.58 -14.85 58.07
N SER A 438 37.86 -15.12 58.37
CA SER A 438 38.51 -16.42 58.11
C SER A 438 37.86 -17.63 58.80
N ASP A 439 37.14 -17.44 59.91
CA ASP A 439 36.46 -18.52 60.64
C ASP A 439 35.01 -18.70 60.18
N LEU A 440 34.43 -17.64 59.61
CA LEU A 440 33.07 -17.61 59.07
C LEU A 440 33.01 -18.13 57.62
N VAL A 441 34.13 -18.03 56.88
CA VAL A 441 34.28 -18.60 55.53
C VAL A 441 34.55 -20.09 55.60
N ARG A 442 33.73 -20.87 54.89
CA ARG A 442 33.89 -22.30 54.67
C ARG A 442 34.68 -22.53 53.39
N CYS A 443 35.70 -23.37 53.48
CA CYS A 443 36.55 -23.73 52.34
C CYS A 443 37.07 -25.16 52.51
N ASP A 444 37.50 -25.75 51.39
CA ASP A 444 38.11 -27.07 51.39
C ASP A 444 39.43 -27.11 52.18
N PRO A 445 39.81 -28.27 52.76
CA PRO A 445 41.01 -28.37 53.61
C PRO A 445 42.29 -27.87 52.97
N GLU A 446 42.45 -28.07 51.66
CA GLU A 446 43.61 -27.65 50.86
C GLU A 446 43.69 -26.12 50.69
N MET A 447 42.53 -25.45 50.68
CA MET A 447 42.40 -24.01 50.47
C MET A 447 42.36 -23.22 51.80
N ARG A 448 42.30 -23.91 52.94
CA ARG A 448 42.21 -23.28 54.27
C ARG A 448 43.37 -22.34 54.61
N ALA A 449 44.59 -22.69 54.18
CA ALA A 449 45.75 -21.83 54.38
C ALA A 449 45.61 -20.53 53.59
N LEU A 450 45.11 -20.61 52.35
CA LEU A 450 44.88 -19.46 51.49
C LEU A 450 43.71 -18.60 51.99
N ALA A 451 42.59 -19.21 52.39
CA ALA A 451 41.44 -18.53 52.95
C ALA A 451 41.81 -17.73 54.21
N ARG A 452 42.65 -18.32 55.08
CA ARG A 452 43.21 -17.61 56.24
C ARG A 452 44.09 -16.45 55.80
N ALA A 453 45.03 -16.65 54.88
CA ALA A 453 45.93 -15.58 54.43
C ALA A 453 45.20 -14.38 53.81
N LEU A 454 44.08 -14.62 53.13
CA LEU A 454 43.29 -13.57 52.48
C LEU A 454 42.32 -12.84 53.43
N CYS A 455 41.83 -13.51 54.48
CA CYS A 455 40.74 -13.03 55.32
C CYS A 455 41.09 -12.89 56.81
N CYS A 456 42.32 -13.16 57.24
CA CYS A 456 42.64 -13.22 58.69
C CYS A 456 42.72 -11.86 59.39
N ASP A 457 42.88 -10.77 58.64
CA ASP A 457 43.00 -9.41 59.18
C ASP A 457 41.64 -8.72 59.35
N VAL A 458 40.52 -9.42 59.10
CA VAL A 458 39.18 -8.81 59.06
C VAL A 458 38.22 -9.43 60.08
N VAL A 459 37.52 -8.54 60.77
CA VAL A 459 36.51 -8.84 61.80
C VAL A 459 35.14 -8.41 61.33
N VAL A 460 34.15 -9.30 61.47
CA VAL A 460 32.76 -9.03 61.10
C VAL A 460 31.97 -8.54 62.32
N VAL A 461 31.29 -7.40 62.17
CA VAL A 461 30.44 -6.78 63.19
C VAL A 461 29.02 -6.57 62.66
N THR A 462 28.02 -6.64 63.54
CA THR A 462 26.59 -6.61 63.15
C THR A 462 26.00 -5.21 62.97
N ASP A 463 26.68 -4.15 63.41
CA ASP A 463 26.12 -2.80 63.47
C ASP A 463 27.16 -1.70 63.16
N GLY A 464 26.78 -0.73 62.33
CA GLY A 464 27.66 0.33 61.81
C GLY A 464 28.09 1.37 62.86
N GLU A 465 27.26 1.61 63.89
CA GLU A 465 27.62 2.51 65.00
C GLU A 465 28.68 1.88 65.93
N LYS A 466 28.83 0.55 65.92
CA LYS A 466 29.85 -0.18 66.70
C LYS A 466 31.19 -0.28 65.98
N PHE A 467 31.21 -0.10 64.66
CA PHE A 467 32.45 -0.03 63.87
C PHE A 467 33.30 1.17 64.29
N ALA A 468 32.67 2.33 64.53
CA ALA A 468 33.37 3.56 64.93
C ALA A 468 34.14 3.43 66.26
N VAL A 469 33.60 2.65 67.22
CA VAL A 469 34.24 2.39 68.52
C VAL A 469 35.48 1.50 68.38
N LEU A 470 35.54 0.64 67.35
CA LEU A 470 36.66 -0.26 67.10
C LEU A 470 37.81 0.42 66.33
N THR A 471 37.50 1.35 65.42
CA THR A 471 38.53 2.15 64.73
C THR A 471 39.19 3.19 65.63
N ASP A 472 38.47 3.76 66.60
CA ASP A 472 39.05 4.68 67.59
C ASP A 472 40.08 4.00 68.51
N ILE A 473 40.03 2.66 68.65
CA ILE A 473 40.98 1.89 69.48
C ILE A 473 42.29 1.61 68.74
N GLN A 474 42.26 1.41 67.42
CA GLN A 474 43.49 1.34 66.62
C GLN A 474 44.18 2.71 66.50
N GLY A 475 43.43 3.82 66.61
CA GLY A 475 43.99 5.17 66.67
C GLY A 475 44.51 5.62 68.04
N MET A 476 44.35 4.81 69.09
CA MET A 476 44.88 5.09 70.45
C MET A 476 46.11 4.23 70.81
N GLU A 477 46.59 3.39 69.89
CA GLU A 477 47.85 2.63 70.01
C GLU A 477 48.83 2.92 68.84
N ASP A 478 48.92 4.19 68.43
CA ASP A 478 50.10 4.79 67.78
C ASP A 478 50.54 6.08 68.52
#